data_AF-A0A1T5J958-F1
#
_entry.id   AF-A0A1T5J958-F1
#
_cell.length_a   1.000
_cell.length_b   1.000
_cell.length_c   1.000
_cell.angle_alpha   90.00
_cell.angle_beta   90.00
_cell.angle_gamma   90.00
#
_symmetry.space_group_name_H-M   'P 1'
#
loop_
_entity.id
_entity.type
_entity.pdbx_description
1 polymer ?
#
loop_
_entity_poly.entity_id
_entity_poly.type
_entity_poly.pdbx_seq_one_letter_code
_entity_poly.pdbx_strand_id
1 'polypeptide(L)'
;MKNWIIQPCTFKTLAALYELTEKILRTHLKPFQQKIGKKIGHTYTVKQLLIIFEEYCPPANVEVIYPEPVPVRKKDSNNRIVRKGNDFNALTI
;
A
#
# COMPACT_ATOMS: atom_id res chain seq x y z
N MET A 1 17.22 -14.28 -5.59
CA MET A 1 16.58 -13.10 -4.97
C MET A 1 15.49 -13.60 -4.03
N LYS A 2 15.34 -13.00 -2.85
CA LYS A 2 14.37 -13.44 -1.82
C LYS A 2 13.04 -12.75 -2.13
N ASN A 3 11.99 -13.52 -2.40
CA ASN A 3 10.69 -12.98 -2.79
C ASN A 3 9.85 -12.73 -1.53
N TRP A 4 9.34 -11.51 -1.31
CA TRP A 4 8.62 -11.15 -0.08
C TRP A 4 7.17 -10.76 -0.38
N ILE A 5 6.23 -11.48 0.22
CA ILE A 5 4.81 -11.12 0.21
C ILE A 5 4.60 -9.99 1.22
N ILE A 6 4.05 -8.84 0.82
CA ILE A 6 3.76 -7.75 1.75
C ILE A 6 2.67 -8.20 2.72
N GLN A 7 3.01 -8.17 4.01
CA GLN A 7 2.09 -8.48 5.10
C GLN A 7 2.04 -7.32 6.09
N PRO A 8 0.92 -7.13 6.81
CA PRO A 8 0.86 -6.18 7.90
C PRO A 8 1.99 -6.45 8.89
N CYS A 9 2.85 -5.45 9.11
CA CYS A 9 4.03 -5.63 9.93
C CYS A 9 4.11 -4.56 11.03
N THR A 10 4.85 -4.86 12.09
CA THR A 10 5.08 -3.90 13.16
C THR A 10 6.07 -2.82 12.71
N PHE A 11 6.17 -1.75 13.49
CA PHE A 11 7.19 -0.71 13.26
C PHE A 11 8.61 -1.28 13.32
N LYS A 12 8.87 -2.16 14.29
CA LYS A 12 10.15 -2.85 14.47
C LYS A 12 10.51 -3.70 13.26
N THR A 13 9.55 -4.47 12.75
CA THR A 13 9.73 -5.29 11.55
C THR A 13 10.02 -4.42 10.33
N LEU A 14 9.28 -3.31 10.17
CA LEU A 14 9.51 -2.37 9.08
C LEU A 14 10.92 -1.75 9.16
N ALA A 15 11.36 -1.34 10.36
CA ALA A 15 12.70 -0.81 10.57
C ALA A 15 13.79 -1.84 10.20
N ALA A 16 13.59 -3.11 10.58
CA ALA A 16 14.48 -4.19 10.20
C ALA A 16 14.53 -4.43 8.67
N LEU A 17 13.40 -4.29 7.95
CA LEU A 17 13.36 -4.41 6.48
C LEU A 17 14.18 -3.33 5.78
N TYR A 18 14.18 -2.11 6.34
CA TYR A 18 15.00 -1.00 5.85
C TYR A 18 16.43 -1.01 6.41
N GLU A 19 16.77 -1.96 7.27
CA GLU A 19 18.05 -2.01 7.98
C GLU A 19 18.31 -0.73 8.81
N LEU A 20 17.24 -0.11 9.31
CA LEU A 20 17.27 1.11 10.11
C LEU A 20 16.90 0.82 11.57
N THR A 21 17.34 1.70 12.46
CA THR A 21 16.80 1.72 13.83
C THR A 21 15.39 2.32 13.83
N GLU A 22 14.57 1.93 14.80
CA GLU A 22 13.21 2.47 14.92
C GLU A 22 13.19 3.99 15.09
N LYS A 23 14.22 4.57 15.71
CA LYS A 23 14.33 6.01 15.89
C LYS A 23 14.53 6.72 14.55
N ILE A 24 15.44 6.20 13.72
CA ILE A 24 15.73 6.76 12.40
C ILE A 24 14.51 6.64 11.50
N LEU A 25 13.91 5.45 11.40
CA LEU A 25 12.71 5.25 10.59
C LEU A 25 11.57 6.21 11.00
N ARG A 26 11.40 6.48 12.30
CA ARG A 26 10.37 7.39 12.79
C ARG A 26 10.59 8.82 12.32
N THR A 27 11.85 9.27 12.30
CA THR A 27 12.22 10.59 11.77
C THR A 27 11.91 10.68 10.27
N HIS A 28 12.23 9.64 9.50
CA HIS A 28 11.95 9.60 8.06
C HIS A 28 10.46 9.55 7.72
N LEU A 29 9.65 8.84 8.51
CA LEU A 29 8.21 8.74 8.27
C LEU A 29 7.39 9.91 8.83
N LYS A 30 7.96 10.71 9.73
CA LYS A 30 7.31 11.90 10.32
C LYS A 30 6.70 12.87 9.29
N PRO A 31 7.40 13.30 8.21
CA PRO A 31 6.82 14.20 7.22
C PRO A 31 5.62 13.59 6.46
N PHE A 32 5.59 12.27 6.30
CA PHE A 32 4.53 11.57 5.56
C PHE A 32 3.39 11.08 6.45
N GLN A 33 3.44 11.35 7.76
CA GLN A 33 2.53 10.77 8.74
C GLN A 33 1.06 11.17 8.50
N GLN A 34 0.80 12.33 7.89
CA GLN A 34 -0.55 12.72 7.49
C GLN A 34 -1.10 11.84 6.35
N LYS A 35 -0.26 11.50 5.36
CA LYS A 35 -0.63 10.62 4.23
C LYS A 35 -0.78 9.16 4.67
N ILE A 36 0.15 8.66 5.49
CA ILE A 36 0.11 7.30 6.07
C ILE A 36 -1.12 7.14 6.98
N GLY A 37 -1.56 8.22 7.60
CA GLY A 37 -2.73 8.25 8.47
C GLY A 37 -2.47 7.67 9.86
N LYS A 38 -3.53 7.57 10.67
CA LYS A 38 -3.43 7.02 12.02
C LYS A 38 -3.13 5.52 11.96
N LYS A 39 -2.15 5.12 12.75
CA LYS A 39 -1.82 3.71 12.95
C LYS A 39 -2.93 3.07 13.79
N ILE A 40 -3.49 1.95 13.32
CA ILE A 40 -4.49 1.19 14.07
C ILE A 40 -3.74 0.12 14.85
N GLY A 41 -3.57 0.32 16.16
CA GLY A 41 -2.78 -0.56 17.01
C GLY A 41 -1.27 -0.50 16.76
N HIS A 42 -0.58 -1.65 16.81
CA HIS A 42 0.88 -1.73 16.75
C HIS A 42 1.45 -2.05 15.36
N THR A 43 0.61 -2.36 14.38
CA THR A 43 1.00 -2.75 13.02
C THR A 43 0.63 -1.70 11.99
N TYR A 44 1.35 -1.70 10.87
CA TYR A 44 0.96 -1.01 9.65
C TYR A 44 0.12 -1.94 8.79
N THR A 45 -0.99 -1.42 8.27
CA THR A 45 -1.77 -2.16 7.27
C THR A 45 -1.04 -2.18 5.93
N VAL A 46 -1.40 -3.12 5.05
CA VAL A 46 -0.81 -3.19 3.69
C VAL A 46 -0.94 -1.85 2.97
N LYS A 47 -2.09 -1.17 3.05
CA LYS A 47 -2.29 0.16 2.43
C LYS A 47 -1.30 1.20 2.95
N GLN A 48 -1.00 1.18 4.24
CA GLN A 48 -0.04 2.11 4.84
C GLN A 48 1.39 1.80 4.40
N LEU A 49 1.73 0.52 4.28
CA LEU A 49 3.03 0.09 3.76
C LEU A 49 3.22 0.54 2.30
N LEU A 50 2.17 0.45 1.47
CA LEU A 50 2.24 0.92 0.09
C LEU A 50 2.52 2.42 0.01
N ILE A 51 1.82 3.24 0.81
CA ILE A 51 2.08 4.69 0.87
C ILE A 51 3.52 4.95 1.32
N ILE A 52 4.02 4.20 2.31
CA ILE A 52 5.41 4.31 2.75
C ILE A 52 6.38 3.96 1.61
N PHE A 53 6.12 2.91 0.85
CA PHE A 53 6.98 2.50 -0.26
C PHE A 53 6.95 3.49 -1.42
N GLU A 54 5.80 4.10 -1.71
CA GLU A 54 5.67 5.15 -2.72
C GLU A 54 6.43 6.44 -2.31
N GLU A 55 6.33 6.87 -1.05
CA GLU A 55 6.92 8.13 -0.59
C GLU A 55 8.40 8.00 -0.19
N TYR A 56 8.80 6.86 0.37
CA TYR A 56 10.13 6.63 0.94
C TYR A 56 11.01 5.66 0.14
N CYS A 57 10.48 5.05 -0.93
CA CYS A 57 11.07 3.95 -1.71
C CYS A 57 10.93 2.57 -1.03
N PRO A 58 10.66 1.48 -1.77
CA PRO A 58 10.70 0.12 -1.23
C PRO A 58 12.11 -0.27 -0.73
N PRO A 59 12.20 -1.11 0.31
CA PRO A 59 13.49 -1.57 0.82
C PRO A 59 14.18 -2.51 -0.19
N ALA A 60 15.51 -2.43 -0.27
CA ALA A 60 16.34 -3.09 -1.30
C ALA A 60 16.18 -4.63 -1.37
N ASN A 61 15.70 -5.25 -0.30
CA ASN A 61 15.56 -6.71 -0.18
C ASN A 61 14.13 -7.21 -0.44
N VAL A 62 13.23 -6.37 -0.94
CA VAL A 62 11.81 -6.69 -1.15
C VAL A 62 11.44 -6.53 -2.62
N GLU A 63 11.28 -7.65 -3.33
CA GLU A 63 10.45 -7.67 -4.54
C GLU A 63 8.98 -7.56 -4.09
N VAL A 64 8.37 -6.42 -4.38
CA VAL A 64 6.96 -6.19 -4.06
C VAL A 64 6.11 -6.98 -5.05
N ILE A 65 5.61 -8.14 -4.63
CA ILE A 65 4.53 -8.82 -5.34
C ILE A 65 3.22 -8.12 -4.98
N TYR A 66 2.80 -7.18 -5.83
CA TYR A 66 1.42 -6.69 -5.79
C TYR A 66 0.49 -7.83 -6.22
N PRO A 67 -0.47 -8.29 -5.42
CA PRO A 67 -1.75 -8.59 -6.03
C PRO A 67 -2.23 -7.24 -6.59
N GLU A 68 -2.58 -7.20 -7.88
CA GLU A 68 -3.12 -5.98 -8.49
C GLU A 68 -4.11 -5.32 -7.53
N PRO A 69 -4.07 -3.98 -7.37
CA PRO A 69 -5.00 -3.28 -6.51
C PRO A 69 -6.41 -3.68 -6.92
N VAL A 70 -7.06 -4.52 -6.11
CA VAL A 70 -8.45 -4.87 -6.32
C VAL A 70 -9.18 -3.53 -6.36
N PRO A 71 -9.88 -3.18 -7.46
CA PRO A 71 -10.46 -1.87 -7.61
C PRO A 71 -11.30 -1.60 -6.37
N VAL A 72 -10.89 -0.59 -5.58
CA VAL A 72 -11.64 -0.19 -4.41
C VAL A 72 -12.98 0.28 -4.93
N ARG A 73 -13.99 -0.59 -4.80
CA ARG A 73 -15.37 -0.24 -5.13
C ARG A 73 -15.71 0.97 -4.28
N LYS A 74 -15.77 2.16 -4.89
CA LYS A 74 -16.37 3.33 -4.24
C LYS A 74 -17.80 2.90 -3.92
N LYS A 75 -18.09 2.67 -2.65
CA LYS A 75 -19.48 2.55 -2.21
C LYS A 75 -20.05 3.95 -2.28
N ASP A 76 -21.01 4.15 -3.16
CA ASP A 76 -21.93 5.26 -3.06
C ASP A 76 -22.84 5.05 -1.84
N SER A 77 -23.45 6.12 -1.34
CA SER A 77 -24.29 6.12 -0.13
C SER A 77 -25.48 5.14 -0.17
N ASN A 78 -25.76 4.51 -1.33
CA ASN A 78 -26.89 3.62 -1.55
C ASN A 78 -26.51 2.14 -1.80
N ASN A 79 -25.26 1.73 -1.58
CA ASN A 79 -24.83 0.32 -1.61
C ASN A 79 -25.29 -0.46 -2.88
N ARG A 80 -25.21 0.14 -4.08
CA ARG A 80 -25.54 -0.52 -5.35
C ARG A 80 -24.29 -0.78 -6.18
N ILE A 81 -24.22 -1.96 -6.81
CA ILE A 81 -23.14 -2.34 -7.71
C ILE A 81 -23.34 -1.59 -9.05
N VAL A 82 -22.52 -0.59 -9.33
CA VAL A 82 -22.50 0.08 -10.64
C VAL A 82 -21.69 -0.78 -11.62
N ARG A 83 -22.37 -1.44 -12.56
CA ARG A 83 -21.72 -1.99 -13.76
C ARG A 83 -21.54 -0.85 -14.76
N LYS A 84 -20.30 -0.46 -15.06
CA LYS A 84 -20.02 0.45 -16.17
C LYS A 84 -20.29 -0.34 -17.46
N GLY A 85 -21.34 0.04 -18.17
CA GLY A 85 -21.71 -0.57 -19.45
C GLY A 85 -20.68 -0.28 -20.55
N ASN A 86 -20.63 -1.24 -21.48
CA ASN A 86 -19.96 -1.30 -22.78
C ASN A 86 -19.61 0.01 -23.47
N ASP A 87 -18.38 0.06 -24.00
CA ASP A 87 -18.04 0.71 -25.27
C ASP A 87 -17.16 -0.26 -26.11
N PHE A 88 -17.77 -1.31 -26.67
CA PHE A 88 -17.19 -2.03 -27.81
C PHE A 88 -18.10 -1.82 -29.02
N ASN A 89 -17.95 -0.65 -29.64
CA ASN A 89 -18.44 -0.36 -30.99
C ASN A 89 -17.27 0.26 -31.78
N ALA A 90 -16.67 -0.57 -32.63
CA ALA A 90 -15.79 -0.28 -33.78
C ALA A 90 -14.89 -1.53 -33.90
N LEU A 91 -15.08 -2.44 -34.86
CA LEU A 91 -15.00 -2.19 -36.28
C LEU A 91 -15.89 -3.17 -37.06
N THR A 92 -16.82 -2.60 -37.82
CA THR A 92 -17.28 -3.16 -39.08
C THR A 92 -16.22 -2.84 -40.14
N ILE A 93 -15.68 -3.87 -40.79
CA ILE A 93 -15.55 -4.14 -42.25
C ILE A 93 -14.52 -5.25 -42.39
#